data_AF-A0A6G3TDG8-F1
#
_entry.id   AF-A0A6G3TDG8-F1
#
_cell.length_a   1.000
_cell.length_b   1.000
_cell.length_c   1.000
_cell.angle_alpha   90.00
_cell.angle_beta   90.00
_cell.angle_gamma   90.00
#
_symmetry.space_group_name_H-M   'P 1'
#
loop_
_entity.id
_entity.type
_entity.pdbx_description
1 polymer ?
#
loop_
_entity_poly.entity_id
_entity_poly.type
_entity_poly.pdbx_seq_one_letter_code
_entity_poly.pdbx_strand_id
1 'polypeptide(L)'
;MPTAILTGQPVPGSSIESELRSLGFDVHLAAGAAETETLLARAPGEERVAVVDARFVGHPHALRLGLTDPRFPLAAIPGAVTAQPAARQ
;
A
#
# COMPACT_ATOMS: atom_id res chain seq x y z
N MET A 1 -2.10 -8.69 -9.69
CA MET A 1 -3.00 -7.59 -9.25
C MET A 1 -2.19 -6.76 -8.27
N PRO A 2 -2.13 -5.42 -8.35
CA PRO A 2 -1.18 -4.65 -7.55
C PRO A 2 -1.33 -4.94 -6.05
N THR A 3 -0.23 -5.04 -5.31
CA THR A 3 -0.24 -5.45 -3.90
C THR A 3 -0.23 -4.24 -2.97
N ALA A 4 -1.06 -4.24 -1.93
CA ALA A 4 -0.97 -3.31 -0.82
C ALA A 4 -0.69 -4.08 0.48
N ILE A 5 0.33 -3.64 1.22
CA ILE A 5 0.68 -4.18 2.53
C ILE A 5 0.27 -3.17 3.58
N LEU A 6 -0.75 -3.51 4.36
CA LEU A 6 -1.20 -2.72 5.49
C LEU A 6 -0.35 -3.08 6.72
N THR A 7 0.47 -2.13 7.18
CA THR A 7 1.46 -2.36 8.24
C THR A 7 1.06 -1.69 9.55
N GLY A 8 1.33 -2.37 10.67
CA GLY A 8 1.02 -1.90 12.01
C GLY A 8 -0.26 -2.50 12.59
N GLN A 9 -0.63 -2.05 13.79
CA GLN A 9 -1.80 -2.59 14.49
C GLN A 9 -3.10 -2.13 13.81
N PRO A 10 -3.99 -3.07 13.44
CA PRO A 10 -5.30 -2.72 12.90
C PRO A 10 -6.07 -1.81 13.86
N VAL A 11 -6.61 -0.72 13.34
CA VAL A 11 -7.47 0.19 14.11
C VAL A 11 -8.91 -0.31 14.01
N PRO A 12 -9.58 -0.65 15.13
CA PRO A 12 -10.97 -1.10 15.09
C PRO A 12 -11.90 -0.09 14.40
N GLY A 13 -12.73 -0.57 13.49
CA GLY A 13 -13.64 0.27 12.71
C GLY A 13 -13.00 1.03 11.54
N SER A 14 -11.70 0.86 11.29
CA SER A 14 -11.04 1.44 10.12
C SER A 14 -11.55 0.84 8.81
N SER A 15 -11.81 1.67 7.81
CA SER A 15 -12.18 1.30 6.45
C SER A 15 -10.98 1.11 5.52
N ILE A 16 -9.75 1.31 5.99
CA ILE A 16 -8.56 1.37 5.14
C ILE A 16 -8.37 0.12 4.26
N GLU A 17 -8.65 -1.07 4.80
CA GLU A 17 -8.51 -2.33 4.08
C GLU A 17 -9.52 -2.45 2.92
N SER A 18 -10.78 -2.06 3.16
CA SER A 18 -11.81 -2.09 2.12
C SER A 18 -11.60 -1.00 1.08
N GLU A 19 -11.11 0.17 1.49
CA GLU A 19 -10.72 1.25 0.59
C GLU A 19 -9.59 0.81 -0.36
N LEU A 20 -8.53 0.17 0.15
CA LEU A 20 -7.45 -0.34 -0.68
C LEU A 20 -7.93 -1.41 -1.67
N ARG A 21 -8.82 -2.32 -1.25
CA ARG A 21 -9.44 -3.28 -2.17
C ARG A 21 -10.30 -2.59 -3.24
N SER A 22 -11.03 -1.54 -2.89
CA SER A 22 -11.83 -0.76 -3.85
C SER A 22 -10.97 -0.04 -4.89
N LEU A 23 -9.71 0.25 -4.57
CA LEU A 23 -8.70 0.78 -5.49
C LEU A 23 -8.05 -0.30 -6.36
N GLY A 24 -8.43 -1.57 -6.18
CA GLY A 24 -7.95 -2.70 -6.99
C GLY A 24 -6.68 -3.37 -6.45
N PHE A 25 -6.31 -3.12 -5.20
CA PHE A 25 -5.17 -3.79 -4.58
C PHE A 25 -5.55 -5.17 -3.99
N ASP A 26 -4.64 -6.12 -4.12
CA ASP A 26 -4.62 -7.30 -3.23
C ASP A 26 -4.00 -6.88 -1.89
N VAL A 27 -4.73 -7.06 -0.79
CA VAL A 27 -4.33 -6.50 0.51
C VAL A 27 -3.83 -7.59 1.44
N HIS A 28 -2.58 -7.44 1.88
CA HIS A 28 -1.96 -8.25 2.92
C HIS A 28 -1.73 -7.43 4.19
N LEU A 29 -1.86 -8.06 5.35
CA LEU A 29 -1.56 -7.44 6.64
C LEU A 29 -0.14 -7.79 7.06
N ALA A 30 0.55 -6.84 7.68
CA ALA A 30 1.85 -7.06 8.30
C ALA A 30 1.87 -6.45 9.71
N ALA A 31 2.25 -7.25 10.71
CA ALA A 31 2.37 -6.81 12.10
C ALA A 31 3.53 -5.83 12.32
N GLY A 32 4.52 -5.81 11.40
CA GLY A 32 5.66 -4.91 11.48
C GLY A 32 6.63 -5.02 10.30
N ALA A 33 7.81 -4.42 10.45
CA ALA A 33 8.76 -4.24 9.37
C ALA A 33 9.25 -5.57 8.75
N ALA A 34 9.60 -6.57 9.57
CA ALA A 34 10.13 -7.84 9.07
C ALA A 34 9.11 -8.61 8.21
N GLU A 35 7.84 -8.60 8.60
CA GLU A 35 6.77 -9.22 7.81
C GLU A 35 6.48 -8.39 6.55
N THR A 36 6.52 -7.06 6.66
CA THR A 36 6.38 -6.16 5.50
C THR A 36 7.47 -6.45 4.45
N GLU A 37 8.73 -6.60 4.88
CA GLU A 37 9.86 -6.96 4.01
C GLU A 37 9.63 -8.32 3.34
N THR A 38 9.20 -9.32 4.11
CA THR A 38 8.91 -10.66 3.59
C THR A 38 7.80 -10.62 2.53
N LEU A 39 6.74 -9.85 2.75
CA LEU A 39 5.65 -9.70 1.80
C LEU A 39 6.09 -8.91 0.55
N LEU A 40 6.91 -7.86 0.70
CA LEU A 40 7.48 -7.12 -0.42
C LEU A 40 8.34 -7.99 -1.32
N ALA A 41 9.15 -8.88 -0.73
CA ALA A 41 9.99 -9.83 -1.47
C ALA A 41 9.16 -10.88 -2.23
N ARG A 42 7.94 -11.18 -1.77
CA ARG A 42 7.01 -12.12 -2.41
C ARG A 42 6.12 -11.49 -3.48
N ALA A 43 5.96 -10.16 -3.45
CA ALA A 43 5.13 -9.44 -4.41
C ALA A 43 5.73 -9.53 -5.83
N PRO A 44 4.96 -9.90 -6.87
CA PRO A 44 5.47 -10.07 -8.22
C PRO A 44 6.21 -8.83 -8.73
N GLY A 45 7.43 -8.97 -9.24
CA GLY A 45 8.31 -7.84 -9.62
C GLY A 45 7.72 -6.89 -10.66
N GLU A 46 6.82 -7.41 -11.51
CA GLU A 46 6.14 -6.69 -12.58
C GLU A 46 4.90 -5.92 -12.10
N GLU A 47 4.58 -5.99 -10.80
CA GLU A 47 3.41 -5.35 -10.23
C GLU A 47 3.76 -4.15 -9.35
N ARG A 48 2.83 -3.20 -9.28
CA ARG A 48 2.89 -2.09 -8.33
C ARG A 48 2.72 -2.65 -6.92
N VAL A 49 3.52 -2.11 -5.99
CA VAL A 49 3.38 -2.36 -4.56
C VAL A 49 3.05 -1.07 -3.82
N ALA A 50 2.31 -1.18 -2.73
CA ALA A 50 2.05 -0.11 -1.78
C ALA A 50 2.26 -0.61 -0.35
N VAL A 51 2.81 0.24 0.51
CA VAL A 51 2.87 0.02 1.96
C VAL A 51 2.10 1.15 2.62
N VAL A 52 1.13 0.81 3.47
CA VAL A 52 0.19 1.76 4.08
C VAL A 52 0.14 1.49 5.58
N ASP A 53 0.26 2.54 6.40
CA ASP A 53 0.08 2.42 7.86
C ASP A 53 -1.40 2.15 8.18
N ALA A 54 -1.67 1.15 9.03
CA ALA A 54 -3.02 0.80 9.48
C ALA A 54 -3.75 1.95 10.20
N ARG A 55 -2.99 2.95 10.70
CA ARG A 55 -3.49 4.16 11.37
C ARG A 55 -3.71 5.33 10.41
N PHE A 56 -3.62 5.10 9.09
CA PHE A 56 -3.93 6.13 8.12
C PHE A 56 -5.35 6.66 8.32
N VAL A 57 -5.46 7.97 8.58
CA VAL A 57 -6.72 8.68 8.85
C VAL A 57 -7.04 9.73 7.78
N GLY A 58 -6.30 9.72 6.66
CA GLY A 58 -6.52 10.63 5.55
C GLY A 58 -7.75 10.25 4.71
N HIS A 59 -8.13 11.13 3.79
CA HIS A 59 -9.26 10.84 2.89
C HIS A 59 -8.91 9.75 1.87
N PRO A 60 -9.88 8.91 1.45
CA PRO A 60 -9.68 7.90 0.40
C PRO A 60 -9.17 8.50 -0.92
N HIS A 61 -9.54 9.76 -1.20
CA HIS A 61 -9.05 10.48 -2.37
C HIS A 61 -7.53 10.70 -2.34
N ALA A 62 -6.94 10.86 -1.16
CA ALA A 62 -5.49 10.96 -1.01
C ALA A 62 -4.80 9.64 -1.35
N LEU A 63 -5.37 8.50 -0.94
CA LEU A 63 -4.85 7.17 -1.33
C LEU A 63 -4.98 6.95 -2.84
N ARG A 64 -6.11 7.33 -3.44
CA ARG A 64 -6.27 7.24 -4.90
C ARG A 64 -5.19 8.04 -5.62
N LEU A 65 -5.01 9.31 -5.27
CA LEU A 65 -3.98 10.15 -5.88
C LEU A 65 -2.58 9.63 -5.60
N GLY A 66 -2.25 9.31 -4.35
CA GLY A 66 -0.91 8.91 -3.95
C GLY A 66 -0.51 7.51 -4.42
N LEU A 67 -1.44 6.57 -4.50
CA LEU A 67 -1.14 5.16 -4.77
C LEU A 67 -1.40 4.74 -6.22
N THR A 68 -2.20 5.49 -6.99
CA THR A 68 -2.63 5.05 -8.33
C THR A 68 -2.29 6.02 -9.46
N ASP A 69 -1.69 7.18 -9.16
CA ASP A 69 -1.25 8.11 -10.22
C ASP A 69 -0.18 7.43 -11.09
N PRO A 70 -0.42 7.29 -12.42
CA PRO A 70 0.50 6.61 -13.31
C PRO A 70 1.74 7.45 -13.64
N ARG A 71 1.68 8.78 -13.44
CA ARG A 71 2.76 9.71 -13.83
C ARG A 71 4.00 9.57 -12.97
N PHE A 72 3.85 9.05 -11.75
CA PHE A 72 4.94 8.91 -10.78
C PHE A 72 5.22 7.43 -10.54
N PRO A 73 6.43 6.94 -10.90
CA PRO A 73 6.81 5.55 -10.67
C PRO A 73 7.09 5.26 -9.20
N LEU A 74 7.38 6.28 -8.38
CA LEU A 74 7.49 6.20 -6.93
C LEU A 74 6.78 7.42 -6.34
N ALA A 75 5.94 7.22 -5.33
CA ALA A 75 5.23 8.31 -4.67
C ALA A 75 5.03 8.00 -3.18
N ALA A 76 4.96 9.06 -2.38
CA ALA A 76 4.68 8.98 -0.97
C ALA A 76 3.70 10.06 -0.55
N ILE A 77 2.80 9.70 0.36
CA ILE A 77 1.96 10.60 1.13
C ILE A 77 2.15 10.27 2.62
N PRO A 78 1.76 11.14 3.55
CA PRO A 78 1.83 10.79 4.97
C PRO A 78 1.14 9.44 5.27
N GLY A 79 1.90 8.48 5.78
CA GLY A 79 1.40 7.15 6.12
C GLY A 79 1.29 6.15 4.96
N ALA A 80 1.69 6.49 3.73
CA ALA A 80 1.68 5.53 2.63
C ALA A 80 2.75 5.80 1.57
N VAL A 81 3.31 4.73 1.00
CA VAL A 81 4.28 4.77 -0.10
C VAL A 81 3.89 3.75 -1.16
N THR A 82 4.11 4.07 -2.44
CA THR A 82 3.91 3.15 -3.56
C THR A 82 5.09 3.18 -4.51
N ALA A 83 5.40 2.02 -5.09
CA ALA A 83 6.37 1.87 -6.16
C ALA A 83 5.75 1.07 -7.32
N GLN A 84 5.87 1.61 -8.53
CA GLN A 84 5.69 0.89 -9.78
C GLN A 84 6.91 -0.01 -10.05
N PRO A 85 6.80 -1.03 -10.93
CA PRO A 85 7.90 -1.96 -11.22
C PRO A 85 9.24 -1.29 -11.53
N ALA A 86 9.23 -0.21 -12.32
CA ALA A 86 10.41 0.52 -12.72
C ALA A 86 11.17 1.21 -11.56
N ALA A 87 10.54 1.37 -10.39
CA ALA A 87 11.11 2.04 -9.22
C ALA A 87 11.37 1.09 -8.04
N ARG A 88 11.37 -0.23 -8.27
CA ARG A 88 11.62 -1.26 -7.25
C ARG A 88 13.06 -1.80 -7.24
N GLN A 89 13.94 -1.25 -8.07
CA GLN A 89 15.37 -1.59 -8.18
C GLN A 89 16.20 -0.68 -7.27
#